data_AF-A0A183FEB9-F1
#
_entry.id   AF-A0A183FEB9-F1
#
_cell.length_a   1.000
_cell.length_b   1.000
_cell.length_c   1.000
_cell.angle_alpha   90.00
_cell.angle_beta   90.00
_cell.angle_gamma   90.00
#
_symmetry.space_group_name_H-M   'P 1'
#
loop_
_entity.id
_entity.type
_entity.pdbx_description
1 polymer ?
#
loop_
_entity_poly.entity_id
_entity_poly.type
_entity_poly.pdbx_seq_one_letter_code
_entity_poly.pdbx_strand_id
1 'polypeptide(L)'
;MRRLLARLLIGFLVALDVDDVLISAQHFYYSKTAINNVVIEDGKVYIGAVNELAVLSDDELLPLHSLSTGPVRDSPLCSSDGSSCLKDAVLRDTDNHNKVLQLLPDALLQCGSVRQGICSYHSRRNISLTSPGDVPVAAISPSSSCVSLALSPSHLAVAVSHSGDSPYRDPFPAVALRELPGLSVVNAGSLEGEAAVFLRAELRSSFAVRYVSIFHYQHYVFIAAVQAQDIRQSRAAPRVTKLLRFCDNDTSSFARKSRATPNRICRCTTTSTPLATNRDETVEALLSKGLLQGISEAQCSE
;
A
#
# COMPACT_ATOMS: atom_id res chain seq x y z
N MET A 1 -45.39 43.98 -34.08
CA MET A 1 -45.47 42.52 -33.81
C MET A 1 -44.04 41.97 -33.91
N ARG A 2 -43.35 41.75 -32.78
CA ARG A 2 -43.17 40.43 -32.11
C ARG A 2 -42.42 39.44 -33.04
N ARG A 3 -41.22 38.90 -32.77
CA ARG A 3 -40.59 38.45 -31.50
C ARG A 3 -39.06 38.30 -31.65
N LEU A 4 -38.38 38.53 -30.53
CA LEU A 4 -37.03 38.07 -30.16
C LEU A 4 -36.81 36.58 -30.48
N LEU A 5 -35.67 36.22 -31.07
CA LEU A 5 -35.16 34.85 -31.11
C LEU A 5 -34.25 34.63 -29.90
N ALA A 6 -34.79 33.93 -28.89
CA ALA A 6 -34.08 33.48 -27.71
C ALA A 6 -33.28 32.19 -28.02
N ARG A 7 -32.09 32.11 -27.43
CA ARG A 7 -31.13 30.99 -27.46
C ARG A 7 -31.71 29.74 -26.80
N LEU A 8 -31.23 28.56 -27.20
CA LEU A 8 -31.10 27.43 -26.27
C LEU A 8 -29.93 26.52 -26.70
N LEU A 9 -28.75 26.77 -26.13
CA LEU A 9 -27.65 25.81 -26.07
C LEU A 9 -27.91 24.97 -24.81
N ILE A 10 -28.34 23.73 -24.98
CA ILE A 10 -28.52 22.78 -23.89
C ILE A 10 -27.14 22.21 -23.56
N GLY A 11 -26.47 22.79 -22.56
CA GLY A 11 -25.38 22.14 -21.85
C GLY A 11 -25.97 21.24 -20.77
N PHE A 12 -25.72 19.94 -20.86
CA PHE A 12 -26.17 18.95 -19.89
C PHE A 12 -25.29 19.05 -18.64
N LEU A 13 -25.66 19.93 -17.70
CA LEU A 13 -25.12 19.94 -16.33
C LEU A 13 -25.91 18.90 -15.53
N VAL A 14 -25.27 17.76 -15.25
CA VAL A 14 -25.75 16.85 -14.20
C VAL A 14 -25.27 17.42 -12.88
N ALA A 15 -26.11 18.23 -12.24
CA ALA A 15 -25.97 18.56 -10.83
C ALA A 15 -26.60 17.40 -10.04
N LEU A 16 -25.79 16.64 -9.31
CA LEU A 16 -26.29 15.77 -8.25
C LEU A 16 -26.30 16.61 -6.97
N ASP A 17 -27.49 17.08 -6.62
CA ASP A 17 -27.78 17.77 -5.37
C ASP A 17 -27.71 16.79 -4.21
N VAL A 18 -26.59 16.81 -3.49
CA VAL A 18 -26.47 16.29 -2.13
C VAL A 18 -25.65 17.34 -1.36
N ASP A 19 -26.36 18.18 -0.60
CA ASP A 19 -25.82 19.18 0.34
C ASP A 19 -24.82 20.22 -0.24
N ASP A 20 -25.31 21.13 -1.09
CA ASP A 20 -24.94 22.56 -1.25
C ASP A 20 -23.48 23.03 -0.99
N VAL A 21 -22.48 22.20 -1.30
CA VAL A 21 -21.09 22.63 -1.49
C VAL A 21 -20.78 22.42 -2.95
N LEU A 22 -20.84 23.51 -3.72
CA LEU A 22 -20.31 23.55 -5.07
C LEU A 22 -18.78 23.44 -4.96
N ILE A 23 -18.25 22.21 -4.86
CA ILE A 23 -16.82 21.95 -4.95
C ILE A 23 -16.43 22.15 -6.41
N SER A 24 -16.24 23.41 -6.80
CA SER A 24 -15.53 23.74 -8.02
C SER A 24 -14.07 23.40 -7.78
N ALA A 25 -13.59 22.29 -8.34
CA ALA A 25 -12.17 22.00 -8.38
C ALA A 25 -11.48 23.15 -9.14
N GLN A 26 -10.82 24.04 -8.39
CA GLN A 26 -10.26 25.28 -8.92
C GLN A 26 -8.83 25.08 -9.45
N HIS A 27 -8.15 24.03 -8.98
CA HIS A 27 -6.77 23.71 -9.31
C HIS A 27 -6.65 22.24 -9.75
N PHE A 28 -5.85 22.00 -10.78
CA PHE A 28 -5.63 20.67 -11.35
C PHE A 28 -4.14 20.46 -11.60
N TYR A 29 -3.65 19.28 -11.21
CA TYR A 29 -2.33 18.80 -11.59
C TYR A 29 -2.47 17.62 -12.55
N TYR A 30 -1.70 17.66 -13.64
CA TYR A 30 -1.65 16.60 -14.65
C TYR A 30 -0.25 15.98 -14.66
N SER A 31 -0.14 14.73 -14.20
CA SER A 31 1.08 13.95 -14.38
C SER A 31 1.15 13.40 -15.80
N LYS A 32 2.38 13.25 -16.32
CA LYS A 32 2.63 12.62 -17.63
C LYS A 32 2.33 11.13 -17.62
N THR A 33 2.38 10.50 -16.45
CA THR A 33 2.23 9.06 -16.27
C THR A 33 1.18 8.78 -15.18
N ALA A 34 0.84 7.50 -14.99
CA ALA A 34 -0.15 7.12 -13.99
C ALA A 34 0.35 7.43 -12.57
N ILE A 35 -0.46 8.16 -11.81
CA ILE A 35 -0.24 8.38 -10.37
C ILE A 35 -0.56 7.08 -9.62
N ASN A 36 0.33 6.64 -8.73
CA ASN A 36 0.15 5.42 -7.95
C ASN A 36 -0.17 5.70 -6.48
N ASN A 37 0.55 6.64 -5.85
CA ASN A 37 0.34 7.02 -4.45
C ASN A 37 0.40 8.53 -4.30
N VAL A 38 -0.40 9.04 -3.36
CA VAL A 38 -0.47 10.46 -2.99
C VAL A 38 -0.44 10.56 -1.47
N VAL A 39 0.38 11.46 -0.95
CA VAL A 39 0.43 11.81 0.49
C VAL A 39 0.29 13.31 0.62
N ILE A 40 -0.60 13.76 1.51
CA ILE A 40 -0.86 15.18 1.76
C ILE A 40 -0.53 15.45 3.21
N GLU A 41 0.51 16.25 3.45
CA GLU A 41 0.98 16.58 4.80
C GLU A 41 1.88 17.82 4.77
N ASP A 42 1.89 18.59 5.85
CA ASP A 42 2.71 19.79 6.03
C ASP A 42 2.62 20.81 4.87
N GLY A 43 1.40 21.08 4.40
CA GLY A 43 1.15 22.07 3.35
C GLY A 43 1.63 21.66 1.96
N LYS A 44 1.86 20.36 1.74
CA LYS A 44 2.41 19.82 0.49
C LYS A 44 1.68 18.57 0.06
N VAL A 45 1.65 18.36 -1.25
CA VAL A 45 1.14 17.13 -1.88
C VAL A 45 2.30 16.39 -2.51
N TYR A 46 2.63 15.23 -1.97
CA TYR A 46 3.65 14.33 -2.50
C TYR A 46 2.98 13.32 -3.43
N ILE A 47 3.48 13.21 -4.65
CA ILE A 47 2.92 12.37 -5.71
C ILE A 47 3.97 11.37 -6.17
N GLY A 48 3.68 10.08 -5.98
CA GLY A 48 4.43 8.98 -6.56
C GLY A 48 3.72 8.48 -7.81
N ALA A 49 4.25 8.81 -8.98
CA ALA A 49 3.77 8.35 -10.27
C ALA A 49 4.75 7.36 -10.91
N VAL A 50 4.40 6.81 -12.06
CA VAL A 50 5.31 5.93 -12.81
C VAL A 50 6.49 6.74 -13.34
N ASN A 51 7.71 6.36 -12.98
CA ASN A 51 8.96 7.05 -13.34
C ASN A 51 9.10 8.49 -12.83
N GLU A 52 8.19 8.97 -11.96
CA GLU A 52 8.21 10.35 -11.46
C GLU A 52 7.85 10.41 -9.98
N LEU A 53 8.58 11.24 -9.24
CA LEU A 53 8.25 11.68 -7.90
C LEU A 53 8.11 13.21 -7.92
N ALA A 54 6.95 13.72 -7.56
CA ALA A 54 6.66 15.15 -7.56
C ALA A 54 6.20 15.64 -6.18
N VAL A 55 6.46 16.91 -5.90
CA VAL A 55 5.94 17.63 -4.73
C VAL A 55 5.24 18.87 -5.23
N LEU A 56 3.99 19.04 -4.83
CA LEU A 56 3.16 20.19 -5.17
C LEU A 56 2.86 21.01 -3.91
N SER A 57 2.47 22.27 -4.10
CA SER A 57 1.76 23.03 -3.08
C SER A 57 0.36 22.46 -2.87
N ASP A 58 -0.19 22.56 -1.67
CA ASP A 58 -1.53 22.05 -1.36
C ASP A 58 -2.67 23.01 -1.70
N ASP A 59 -2.38 24.30 -1.85
CA ASP A 59 -3.31 25.37 -2.19
C ASP A 59 -3.68 25.37 -3.69
N GLU A 60 -2.68 25.42 -4.56
CA GLU A 60 -2.81 25.61 -6.01
C GLU A 60 -2.37 24.38 -6.82
N LEU A 61 -1.91 23.30 -6.16
CA LEU A 61 -1.36 22.11 -6.81
C LEU A 61 -0.21 22.42 -7.78
N LEU A 62 0.54 23.49 -7.50
CA LEU A 62 1.66 23.91 -8.33
C LEU A 62 2.89 23.04 -8.07
N PRO A 63 3.58 22.54 -9.11
CA PRO A 63 4.79 21.76 -8.94
C PRO A 63 5.90 22.56 -8.27
N LEU A 64 6.27 22.17 -7.06
CA LEU A 64 7.41 22.73 -6.33
C LEU A 64 8.71 22.02 -6.74
N HIS A 65 8.68 20.69 -6.81
CA HIS A 65 9.82 19.85 -7.18
C HIS A 65 9.33 18.64 -7.99
N SER A 66 10.14 18.16 -8.93
CA SER A 66 9.93 16.90 -9.64
C SER A 66 11.26 16.19 -9.86
N LEU A 67 11.26 14.87 -9.74
CA LEU A 67 12.41 13.99 -9.86
C LEU A 67 12.01 12.79 -10.72
N SER A 68 12.83 12.47 -11.73
CA SER A 68 12.68 11.23 -12.47
C SER A 68 13.18 10.04 -11.64
N THR A 69 12.35 9.02 -11.52
CA THR A 69 12.68 7.76 -10.82
C THR A 69 12.87 6.58 -11.79
N GLY A 70 12.74 6.82 -13.10
CA GLY A 70 12.90 5.81 -14.14
C GLY A 70 12.66 6.33 -15.56
N PRO A 71 12.56 5.44 -16.57
CA PRO A 71 12.74 4.00 -16.46
C PRO A 71 14.16 3.62 -16.05
N VAL A 72 14.32 2.41 -15.50
CA VAL A 72 15.62 1.89 -15.04
C VAL A 72 15.97 0.64 -15.84
N ARG A 73 17.24 0.51 -16.25
CA ARG A 73 17.79 -0.73 -16.82
C ARG A 73 17.81 -1.81 -15.74
N ASP A 74 16.77 -2.63 -15.73
CA ASP A 74 16.50 -3.60 -14.66
C ASP A 74 16.00 -4.94 -15.22
N SER A 75 16.06 -5.97 -14.37
CA SER A 75 15.45 -7.27 -14.61
C SER A 75 15.05 -7.89 -13.27
N PRO A 76 13.87 -8.54 -13.16
CA PRO A 76 13.49 -9.30 -11.98
C PRO A 76 14.50 -10.41 -11.62
N LEU A 77 15.35 -10.82 -12.55
CA LEU A 77 16.40 -11.84 -12.35
C LEU A 77 17.75 -11.26 -11.91
N CYS A 78 17.80 -9.98 -11.53
CA CYS A 78 18.97 -9.32 -10.96
C CYS A 78 18.78 -8.98 -9.47
N SER A 79 19.88 -8.86 -8.73
CA SER A 79 19.89 -8.42 -7.34
C SER A 79 19.38 -6.97 -7.19
N SER A 80 18.99 -6.59 -5.97
CA SER A 80 18.47 -5.26 -5.65
C SER A 80 19.45 -4.13 -5.97
N ASP A 81 20.74 -4.34 -5.73
CA ASP A 81 21.81 -3.41 -6.06
C ASP A 81 22.19 -3.43 -7.55
N GLY A 82 21.66 -4.39 -8.33
CA GLY A 82 21.97 -4.60 -9.73
C GLY A 82 23.40 -5.10 -10.01
N SER A 83 24.16 -5.49 -8.97
CA SER A 83 25.55 -5.94 -9.12
C SER A 83 25.67 -7.35 -9.70
N SER A 84 24.62 -8.17 -9.52
CA SER A 84 24.60 -9.56 -9.94
C SER A 84 23.28 -9.92 -10.60
N CYS A 85 23.34 -10.73 -11.65
CA CYS A 85 22.19 -11.22 -12.39
C CYS A 85 22.31 -12.71 -12.67
N LEU A 86 21.18 -13.40 -12.67
CA LEU A 86 21.13 -14.80 -13.12
C LEU A 86 21.45 -14.90 -14.61
N LYS A 87 21.92 -16.07 -15.05
CA LYS A 87 22.43 -16.30 -16.41
C LYS A 87 21.44 -15.90 -17.52
N ASP A 88 20.15 -16.09 -17.29
CA ASP A 88 19.08 -15.82 -18.26
C ASP A 88 18.44 -14.44 -18.08
N ALA A 89 19.04 -13.57 -17.25
CA ALA A 89 18.54 -12.22 -17.04
C ALA A 89 18.69 -11.35 -18.29
N VAL A 90 17.60 -10.72 -18.71
CA VAL A 90 17.63 -9.72 -19.79
C VAL A 90 17.27 -8.36 -19.23
N LEU A 91 18.29 -7.49 -19.13
CA LEU A 91 18.10 -6.10 -18.70
C LEU A 91 17.35 -5.29 -19.76
N ARG A 92 16.28 -4.64 -19.34
CA ARG A 92 15.47 -3.76 -20.19
C ARG A 92 15.15 -2.47 -19.44
N ASP A 93 14.86 -1.42 -20.21
CA ASP A 93 14.26 -0.21 -19.64
C ASP A 93 12.90 -0.60 -19.06
N THR A 94 12.82 -0.56 -17.74
CA THR A 94 11.68 -1.02 -16.96
C THR A 94 11.11 0.17 -16.20
N ASP A 95 9.80 0.36 -16.32
CA ASP A 95 9.10 1.42 -15.63
C ASP A 95 9.11 1.20 -14.10
N ASN A 96 9.40 2.28 -13.39
CA ASN A 96 9.40 2.32 -11.94
C ASN A 96 8.04 2.78 -11.43
N HIS A 97 7.17 1.83 -11.08
CA HIS A 97 5.90 2.10 -10.45
C HIS A 97 6.11 2.39 -8.97
N ASN A 98 5.55 3.50 -8.48
CA ASN A 98 5.60 3.82 -7.07
C ASN A 98 4.67 2.87 -6.29
N LYS A 99 5.22 2.19 -5.27
CA LYS A 99 4.51 1.15 -4.49
C LYS A 99 4.32 1.50 -3.02
N VAL A 100 5.21 2.34 -2.50
CA VAL A 100 5.15 2.87 -1.14
C VAL A 100 5.56 4.33 -1.23
N LEU A 101 4.77 5.17 -0.58
CA LEU A 101 5.06 6.58 -0.38
C LEU A 101 4.60 6.93 1.03
N GLN A 102 5.55 7.26 1.91
CA GLN A 102 5.28 7.59 3.31
C GLN A 102 6.10 8.82 3.70
N LEU A 103 5.46 9.80 4.31
CA LEU A 103 6.19 10.91 4.93
C LEU A 103 6.62 10.48 6.34
N LEU A 104 7.92 10.50 6.59
CA LEU A 104 8.53 10.25 7.88
C LEU A 104 8.97 11.59 8.49
N PRO A 105 9.29 11.65 9.79
CA PRO A 105 9.69 12.90 10.44
C PRO A 105 10.81 13.65 9.69
N ASP A 106 11.85 12.92 9.25
CA ASP A 106 13.06 13.50 8.65
C ASP A 106 13.19 13.28 7.13
N ALA A 107 12.36 12.42 6.53
CA ALA A 107 12.51 12.01 5.14
C ALA A 107 11.17 11.61 4.50
N LEU A 108 11.12 11.62 3.18
CA LEU A 108 10.07 10.98 2.39
C LEU A 108 10.57 9.60 1.96
N LEU A 109 9.91 8.54 2.43
CA LEU A 109 10.19 7.17 2.02
C LEU A 109 9.45 6.83 0.74
N GLN A 110 10.20 6.42 -0.29
CA GLN A 110 9.67 6.03 -1.59
C GLN A 110 10.17 4.64 -1.96
N CYS A 111 9.28 3.69 -2.24
CA CYS A 111 9.69 2.37 -2.77
C CYS A 111 9.10 2.16 -4.17
N GLY A 112 9.93 1.64 -5.06
CA GLY A 112 9.60 1.39 -6.45
C GLY A 112 9.27 -0.07 -6.75
N SER A 113 8.90 -0.36 -7.99
CA SER A 113 8.75 -1.73 -8.50
C SER A 113 10.04 -2.32 -9.07
N VAL A 114 11.01 -1.47 -9.40
CA VAL A 114 12.33 -1.88 -9.90
C VAL A 114 13.26 -2.28 -8.75
N ARG A 115 14.44 -2.84 -9.06
CA ARG A 115 15.51 -3.13 -8.10
C ARG A 115 15.04 -4.01 -6.94
N GLN A 116 14.28 -5.05 -7.26
CA GLN A 116 13.64 -5.97 -6.29
C GLN A 116 12.67 -5.31 -5.30
N GLY A 117 12.31 -4.03 -5.50
CA GLY A 117 11.40 -3.31 -4.63
C GLY A 117 12.08 -2.70 -3.41
N ILE A 118 13.34 -2.29 -3.52
CA ILE A 118 14.01 -1.47 -2.51
C ILE A 118 13.39 -0.07 -2.42
N CYS A 119 13.67 0.59 -1.31
CA CYS A 119 13.22 1.95 -1.03
C CYS A 119 14.37 2.95 -1.10
N SER A 120 14.00 4.22 -1.22
CA SER A 120 14.86 5.39 -1.16
C SER A 120 14.27 6.38 -0.16
N TYR A 121 15.15 6.99 0.64
CA TYR A 121 14.83 8.07 1.55
C TYR A 121 15.19 9.39 0.89
N HIS A 122 14.19 10.21 0.58
CA HIS A 122 14.37 11.53 -0.01
C HIS A 122 14.31 12.61 1.07
N SER A 123 15.16 13.62 0.99
CA SER A 123 15.08 14.76 1.90
C SER A 123 13.76 15.52 1.71
N ARG A 124 13.10 15.89 2.82
CA ARG A 124 11.85 16.66 2.80
C ARG A 124 12.00 18.07 2.21
N ARG A 125 13.23 18.62 2.26
CA ARG A 125 13.54 19.96 1.73
C ARG A 125 13.86 19.92 0.25
N ASN A 126 14.56 18.87 -0.19
CA ASN A 126 14.95 18.68 -1.58
C ASN A 126 14.93 17.19 -1.91
N ILE A 127 13.89 16.75 -2.62
CA ILE A 127 13.70 15.33 -2.94
C ILE A 127 14.81 14.74 -3.81
N SER A 128 15.66 15.56 -4.44
CA SER A 128 16.82 15.09 -5.20
C SER A 128 17.95 14.56 -4.31
N LEU A 129 17.97 14.93 -3.02
CA LEU A 129 18.90 14.37 -2.04
C LEU A 129 18.33 13.05 -1.52
N THR A 130 18.95 11.95 -1.93
CA THR A 130 18.46 10.60 -1.64
C THR A 130 19.50 9.74 -0.92
N SER A 131 19.02 8.88 -0.02
CA SER A 131 19.76 7.76 0.57
C SER A 131 19.05 6.45 0.19
N PRO A 132 19.73 5.48 -0.43
CA PRO A 132 19.12 4.20 -0.73
C PRO A 132 18.87 3.41 0.56
N GLY A 133 17.85 2.56 0.54
CA GLY A 133 17.66 1.48 1.51
C GLY A 133 18.24 0.17 0.97
N ASP A 134 18.65 -0.71 1.87
CA ASP A 134 19.45 -1.89 1.52
C ASP A 134 18.60 -3.16 1.32
N VAL A 135 17.34 -3.14 1.76
CA VAL A 135 16.49 -4.33 1.78
C VAL A 135 15.23 -4.18 0.91
N PRO A 136 14.82 -5.25 0.19
CA PRO A 136 13.54 -5.28 -0.52
C PRO A 136 12.32 -5.15 0.40
N VAL A 137 11.41 -4.23 0.05
CA VAL A 137 10.19 -3.94 0.83
C VAL A 137 8.92 -4.02 -0.02
N ALA A 138 8.95 -3.54 -1.26
CA ALA A 138 7.77 -3.35 -2.09
C ALA A 138 7.49 -4.51 -3.07
N ALA A 139 6.30 -4.51 -3.67
CA ALA A 139 5.98 -5.39 -4.79
C ALA A 139 6.74 -5.00 -6.07
N ILE A 140 7.26 -5.97 -6.82
CA ILE A 140 8.01 -5.69 -8.07
C ILE A 140 7.17 -5.74 -9.35
N SER A 141 6.00 -6.39 -9.31
CA SER A 141 5.07 -6.39 -10.44
C SER A 141 4.22 -5.11 -10.45
N PRO A 142 3.97 -4.50 -11.61
CA PRO A 142 3.07 -3.35 -11.75
C PRO A 142 1.67 -3.58 -11.16
N SER A 143 1.12 -4.79 -11.31
CA SER A 143 -0.25 -5.14 -10.91
C SER A 143 -0.37 -5.71 -9.49
N SER A 144 0.76 -6.14 -8.90
CA SER A 144 0.78 -6.62 -7.52
C SER A 144 0.51 -5.48 -6.54
N SER A 145 -0.44 -5.70 -5.63
CA SER A 145 -0.78 -4.72 -4.60
C SER A 145 0.27 -4.67 -3.50
N CYS A 146 0.51 -3.47 -3.02
CA CYS A 146 1.43 -3.14 -1.96
C CYS A 146 0.77 -2.01 -1.16
N VAL A 147 0.50 -2.22 0.12
CA VAL A 147 -0.04 -1.20 1.01
C VAL A 147 0.91 -1.02 2.17
N SER A 148 1.04 0.20 2.67
CA SER A 148 1.97 0.53 3.75
C SER A 148 1.41 1.61 4.65
N LEU A 149 1.89 1.63 5.90
CA LEU A 149 1.54 2.64 6.89
C LEU A 149 2.74 2.88 7.81
N ALA A 150 3.20 4.12 7.91
CA ALA A 150 4.10 4.53 8.99
C ALA A 150 3.29 4.58 10.29
N LEU A 151 3.65 3.74 11.28
CA LEU A 151 2.95 3.65 12.56
C LEU A 151 3.55 4.59 13.60
N SER A 152 4.87 4.68 13.59
CA SER A 152 5.68 5.51 14.46
C SER A 152 6.91 5.97 13.68
N PRO A 153 7.71 6.90 14.22
CA PRO A 153 9.02 7.23 13.67
C PRO A 153 9.96 6.01 13.51
N SER A 154 9.66 4.91 14.21
CA SER A 154 10.47 3.69 14.27
C SER A 154 9.92 2.50 13.49
N HIS A 155 8.66 2.51 13.07
CA HIS A 155 8.03 1.33 12.48
C HIS A 155 7.20 1.62 11.24
N LEU A 156 7.34 0.73 10.25
CA LEU A 156 6.57 0.69 9.02
C LEU A 156 5.85 -0.65 8.91
N ALA A 157 4.53 -0.63 8.84
CA ALA A 157 3.74 -1.80 8.47
C ALA A 157 3.62 -1.87 6.95
N VAL A 158 3.86 -3.04 6.36
CA VAL A 158 3.76 -3.27 4.91
C VAL A 158 3.05 -4.59 4.63
N ALA A 159 2.14 -4.59 3.67
CA ALA A 159 1.55 -5.81 3.13
C ALA A 159 1.70 -5.86 1.61
N VAL A 160 2.23 -6.99 1.12
CA VAL A 160 2.68 -7.15 -0.26
C VAL A 160 2.13 -8.43 -0.85
N SER A 161 1.45 -8.30 -1.99
CA SER A 161 1.00 -9.46 -2.75
C SER A 161 2.20 -10.25 -3.24
N HIS A 162 2.17 -11.55 -3.03
CA HIS A 162 3.14 -12.45 -3.62
C HIS A 162 3.05 -12.38 -5.15
N SER A 163 4.21 -12.32 -5.80
CA SER A 163 4.35 -12.52 -7.23
C SER A 163 5.52 -13.44 -7.52
N GLY A 164 5.38 -14.28 -8.55
CA GLY A 164 6.36 -15.27 -8.97
C GLY A 164 7.38 -14.73 -9.97
N ASP A 165 7.58 -13.41 -10.02
CA ASP A 165 8.37 -12.76 -11.06
C ASP A 165 9.88 -12.92 -10.85
N SER A 166 10.31 -13.26 -9.63
CA SER A 166 11.72 -13.33 -9.27
C SER A 166 11.99 -14.39 -8.19
N PRO A 167 13.09 -15.16 -8.30
CA PRO A 167 13.51 -16.10 -7.26
C PRO A 167 14.01 -15.40 -5.99
N TYR A 168 14.43 -14.14 -6.05
CA TYR A 168 14.83 -13.35 -4.87
C TYR A 168 13.65 -13.03 -3.93
N ARG A 169 12.42 -13.37 -4.33
CA ARG A 169 11.18 -13.09 -3.61
C ARG A 169 10.65 -14.31 -2.86
N ASP A 170 11.43 -15.39 -2.77
CA ASP A 170 11.06 -16.58 -2.01
C ASP A 170 12.08 -16.89 -0.90
N PRO A 171 11.71 -16.77 0.40
CA PRO A 171 10.44 -16.28 0.93
C PRO A 171 10.40 -14.75 1.05
N PHE A 172 9.31 -14.13 0.61
CA PHE A 172 9.02 -12.70 0.85
C PHE A 172 7.78 -12.57 1.76
N PRO A 173 7.83 -11.70 2.80
CA PRO A 173 6.74 -11.57 3.74
C PRO A 173 5.50 -10.96 3.07
N ALA A 174 4.35 -11.58 3.31
CA ALA A 174 3.07 -11.11 2.81
C ALA A 174 2.53 -9.93 3.64
N VAL A 175 2.80 -9.94 4.94
CA VAL A 175 2.57 -8.82 5.88
C VAL A 175 3.79 -8.76 6.80
N ALA A 176 4.36 -7.58 7.04
CA ALA A 176 5.47 -7.40 7.95
C ALA A 176 5.42 -6.05 8.68
N LEU A 177 5.89 -6.04 9.93
CA LEU A 177 6.33 -4.85 10.62
C LEU A 177 7.84 -4.71 10.42
N ARG A 178 8.27 -3.53 10.00
CA ARG A 178 9.67 -3.24 9.67
C ARG A 178 10.18 -2.08 10.51
N GLU A 179 11.44 -2.16 10.91
CA GLU A 179 12.13 -1.11 11.66
C GLU A 179 12.56 0.02 10.72
N LEU A 180 12.47 1.28 11.16
CA LEU A 180 13.00 2.43 10.45
C LEU A 180 14.30 2.90 11.15
N PRO A 181 15.32 3.33 10.39
CA PRO A 181 15.38 3.44 8.92
C PRO A 181 15.89 2.16 8.21
N GLY A 182 16.20 1.08 8.93
CA GLY A 182 16.84 -0.11 8.33
C GLY A 182 15.94 -0.94 7.40
N LEU A 183 14.62 -0.81 7.55
CA LEU A 183 13.56 -1.55 6.85
C LEU A 183 13.62 -3.07 7.01
N SER A 184 14.48 -3.59 7.89
CA SER A 184 14.49 -4.99 8.30
C SER A 184 13.19 -5.35 8.99
N VAL A 185 12.74 -6.60 8.83
CA VAL A 185 11.60 -7.11 9.60
C VAL A 185 11.98 -7.06 11.09
N VAL A 186 11.08 -6.55 11.94
CA VAL A 186 11.29 -6.53 13.39
C VAL A 186 11.55 -7.95 13.87
N ASN A 187 12.63 -8.14 14.63
CA ASN A 187 13.08 -9.44 15.13
C ASN A 187 13.38 -10.49 14.02
N ALA A 188 13.78 -10.05 12.82
CA ALA A 188 14.19 -10.95 11.74
C ALA A 188 15.23 -11.98 12.21
N GLY A 189 14.95 -13.27 11.97
CA GLY A 189 15.84 -14.37 12.36
C GLY A 189 15.84 -14.73 13.86
N SER A 190 15.01 -14.08 14.68
CA SER A 190 14.84 -14.44 16.09
C SER A 190 14.18 -15.82 16.26
N LEU A 191 14.66 -16.61 17.23
CA LEU A 191 14.05 -17.88 17.60
C LEU A 191 12.68 -17.72 18.28
N GLU A 192 12.42 -16.56 18.87
CA GLU A 192 11.11 -16.21 19.44
C GLU A 192 10.07 -15.85 18.36
N GLY A 193 10.57 -15.69 17.13
CA GLY A 193 9.85 -15.40 15.91
C GLY A 193 9.90 -13.91 15.55
N GLU A 194 9.52 -13.65 14.31
CA GLU A 194 9.63 -12.35 13.66
C GLU A 194 8.25 -11.73 13.38
N ALA A 195 8.18 -10.41 13.31
CA ALA A 195 6.94 -9.69 13.04
C ALA A 195 6.59 -9.72 11.54
N ALA A 196 6.49 -10.93 10.98
CA ALA A 196 6.09 -11.17 9.60
C ALA A 196 5.21 -12.40 9.43
N VAL A 197 4.32 -12.34 8.45
CA VAL A 197 3.48 -13.44 7.98
C VAL A 197 3.93 -13.81 6.57
N PHE A 198 4.25 -15.08 6.38
CA PHE A 198 4.62 -15.63 5.08
C PHE A 198 3.50 -16.53 4.55
N LEU A 199 3.26 -16.45 3.24
CA LEU A 199 2.49 -17.48 2.56
C LEU A 199 3.31 -18.76 2.52
N ARG A 200 2.66 -19.89 2.84
CA ARG A 200 3.27 -21.22 2.73
C ARG A 200 3.64 -21.49 1.27
N ALA A 201 4.77 -22.17 1.05
CA ALA A 201 5.30 -22.42 -0.28
C ALA A 201 4.28 -23.05 -1.23
N GLU A 202 3.48 -23.99 -0.73
CA GLU A 202 2.49 -24.74 -1.52
C GLU A 202 1.30 -23.85 -1.97
N LEU A 203 1.08 -22.73 -1.28
CA LEU A 203 -0.03 -21.82 -1.54
C LEU A 203 0.36 -20.63 -2.42
N ARG A 204 1.65 -20.30 -2.55
CA ARG A 204 2.10 -19.07 -3.22
C ARG A 204 1.62 -18.94 -4.66
N SER A 205 1.63 -20.05 -5.42
CA SER A 205 1.22 -20.08 -6.83
C SER A 205 -0.30 -20.16 -7.04
N SER A 206 -1.06 -20.51 -6.00
CA SER A 206 -2.49 -20.81 -6.11
C SER A 206 -3.37 -19.85 -5.29
N PHE A 207 -2.81 -19.19 -4.28
CA PHE A 207 -3.52 -18.35 -3.32
C PHE A 207 -3.08 -16.89 -3.45
N ALA A 208 -3.74 -16.17 -4.35
CA ALA A 208 -3.49 -14.76 -4.56
C ALA A 208 -4.24 -13.89 -3.55
N VAL A 209 -3.50 -13.13 -2.75
CA VAL A 209 -4.03 -12.12 -1.81
C VAL A 209 -3.82 -10.74 -2.43
N ARG A 210 -4.90 -9.96 -2.56
CA ARG A 210 -4.83 -8.55 -2.97
C ARG A 210 -5.10 -7.66 -1.77
N TYR A 211 -4.14 -6.83 -1.39
CA TYR A 211 -4.28 -5.84 -0.33
C TYR A 211 -4.87 -4.55 -0.90
N VAL A 212 -5.86 -3.99 -0.20
CA VAL A 212 -6.64 -2.84 -0.68
C VAL A 212 -6.28 -1.59 0.09
N SER A 213 -6.25 -1.67 1.41
CA SER A 213 -5.92 -0.55 2.29
C SER A 213 -5.32 -1.06 3.59
N ILE A 214 -4.62 -0.15 4.27
CA ILE A 214 -4.07 -0.33 5.60
C ILE A 214 -4.33 0.95 6.40
N PHE A 215 -4.72 0.80 7.66
CA PHE A 215 -4.98 1.93 8.54
C PHE A 215 -4.73 1.53 10.00
N HIS A 216 -4.46 2.53 10.83
CA HIS A 216 -4.28 2.36 12.27
C HIS A 216 -5.49 2.91 13.00
N TYR A 217 -5.91 2.20 14.04
CA TYR A 217 -6.99 2.63 14.93
C TYR A 217 -6.71 2.12 16.34
N GLN A 218 -6.58 3.04 17.29
CA GLN A 218 -6.21 2.78 18.69
C GLN A 218 -4.86 2.05 18.82
N HIS A 219 -4.85 0.77 19.20
CA HIS A 219 -3.64 -0.04 19.37
C HIS A 219 -3.48 -1.09 18.25
N TYR A 220 -4.25 -0.94 17.17
CA TYR A 220 -4.38 -1.95 16.13
C TYR A 220 -4.09 -1.40 14.75
N VAL A 221 -3.44 -2.24 13.95
CA VAL A 221 -3.29 -2.04 12.52
C VAL A 221 -4.25 -2.99 11.80
N PHE A 222 -5.04 -2.43 10.90
CA PHE A 222 -6.00 -3.16 10.09
C PHE A 222 -5.58 -3.16 8.64
N ILE A 223 -5.74 -4.30 7.97
CA ILE A 223 -5.46 -4.45 6.54
C ILE A 223 -6.66 -5.08 5.85
N ALA A 224 -7.27 -4.37 4.90
CA ALA A 224 -8.32 -4.92 4.07
C ALA A 224 -7.71 -5.70 2.91
N ALA A 225 -8.11 -6.96 2.74
CA ALA A 225 -7.60 -7.82 1.68
C ALA A 225 -8.69 -8.64 1.00
N VAL A 226 -8.53 -8.88 -0.30
CA VAL A 226 -9.39 -9.72 -1.13
C VAL A 226 -8.66 -11.00 -1.52
N GLN A 227 -9.17 -12.12 -1.04
CA GLN A 227 -8.57 -13.44 -1.23
C GLN A 227 -9.65 -14.51 -1.42
N ALA A 228 -9.26 -15.72 -1.81
CA ALA A 228 -10.20 -16.83 -1.94
C ALA A 228 -10.85 -17.17 -0.58
N GLN A 229 -12.15 -17.48 -0.58
CA GLN A 229 -12.86 -17.90 0.63
C GLN A 229 -12.29 -19.19 1.21
N ASP A 230 -12.08 -20.18 0.34
CA ASP A 230 -11.47 -21.46 0.66
C ASP A 230 -10.08 -21.56 0.05
N ILE A 231 -9.09 -21.88 0.89
CA ILE A 231 -7.70 -22.09 0.51
C ILE A 231 -7.55 -23.38 -0.30
N ARG A 232 -8.35 -24.42 -0.03
CA ARG A 232 -8.28 -25.73 -0.71
C ARG A 232 -8.78 -25.68 -2.15
N GLN A 233 -9.69 -24.75 -2.44
CA GLN A 233 -10.28 -24.56 -3.77
C GLN A 233 -10.00 -23.16 -4.31
N SER A 234 -8.82 -22.60 -4.03
CA SER A 234 -8.53 -21.17 -4.23
C SER A 234 -8.83 -20.61 -5.62
N ARG A 235 -8.77 -21.45 -6.67
CA ARG A 235 -9.06 -21.06 -8.07
C ARG A 235 -10.56 -21.02 -8.39
N ALA A 236 -11.35 -21.88 -7.78
CA ALA A 236 -12.79 -22.01 -8.03
C ALA A 236 -13.64 -21.33 -6.96
N ALA A 237 -13.07 -21.11 -5.77
CA ALA A 237 -13.74 -20.48 -4.66
C ALA A 237 -14.04 -19.00 -4.98
N PRO A 238 -15.19 -18.49 -4.53
CA PRO A 238 -15.49 -17.08 -4.63
C PRO A 238 -14.45 -16.26 -3.86
N ARG A 239 -14.16 -15.05 -4.35
CA ARG A 239 -13.31 -14.10 -3.64
C ARG A 239 -14.13 -13.43 -2.54
N VAL A 240 -13.52 -13.26 -1.38
CA VAL A 240 -14.12 -12.58 -0.22
C VAL A 240 -13.18 -11.49 0.28
N THR A 241 -13.77 -10.44 0.84
CA THR A 241 -13.03 -9.42 1.57
C THR A 241 -12.83 -9.89 3.00
N LYS A 242 -11.60 -9.77 3.49
CA LYS A 242 -11.20 -10.10 4.85
C LYS A 242 -10.48 -8.90 5.44
N LEU A 243 -10.76 -8.60 6.69
CA LEU A 243 -10.04 -7.61 7.48
C LEU A 243 -9.02 -8.34 8.36
N LEU A 244 -7.73 -8.13 8.10
CA LEU A 244 -6.64 -8.61 8.93
C LEU A 244 -6.36 -7.59 10.03
N ARG A 245 -5.86 -8.04 11.18
CA ARG A 245 -5.55 -7.18 12.34
C ARG A 245 -4.35 -7.70 13.11
N PHE A 246 -3.47 -6.79 13.55
CA PHE A 246 -2.39 -7.06 14.52
C PHE A 246 -2.17 -5.83 15.43
N CYS A 247 -1.54 -6.01 16.60
CA CYS A 247 -1.23 -4.90 17.51
C CYS A 247 -0.03 -4.09 16.99
N ASP A 248 -0.06 -2.78 17.12
CA ASP A 248 1.01 -1.87 16.68
C ASP A 248 2.36 -2.07 17.41
N ASN A 249 2.32 -2.56 18.66
CA ASN A 249 3.50 -2.87 19.48
C ASN A 249 3.84 -4.38 19.53
N ASP A 250 3.16 -5.23 18.76
CA ASP A 250 3.49 -6.67 18.74
C ASP A 250 4.74 -6.91 17.89
N THR A 251 5.88 -6.83 18.56
CA THR A 251 7.20 -7.18 18.01
C THR A 251 7.42 -8.69 18.01
N SER A 252 6.54 -9.47 18.65
CA SER A 252 6.63 -10.93 18.69
C SER A 252 5.98 -11.56 17.46
N SER A 253 6.21 -12.86 17.25
CA SER A 253 5.77 -13.54 16.03
C SER A 253 4.29 -13.28 15.70
N PHE A 254 3.99 -12.69 14.54
CA PHE A 254 2.62 -12.57 14.02
C PHE A 254 1.92 -13.92 13.87
N ALA A 255 2.69 -15.00 13.85
CA ALA A 255 2.26 -16.38 13.68
C ALA A 255 2.03 -17.16 14.98
N ARG A 256 2.12 -16.57 16.18
CA ARG A 256 1.88 -17.31 17.43
C ARG A 256 0.41 -17.73 17.51
N LYS A 257 0.11 -18.94 17.02
CA LYS A 257 -1.12 -19.67 17.31
C LYS A 257 -1.28 -19.74 18.83
N SER A 258 -2.31 -19.12 19.36
CA SER A 258 -2.71 -19.30 20.75
C SER A 258 -3.01 -20.78 21.00
N ARG A 259 -2.14 -21.42 21.79
CA ARG A 259 -2.53 -22.58 22.59
C ARG A 259 -3.41 -22.01 23.71
N ALA A 260 -4.60 -22.57 23.87
CA ALA A 260 -5.68 -22.05 24.71
C ALA A 260 -5.21 -21.63 26.12
N THR A 261 -5.24 -20.33 26.38
CA THR A 261 -5.52 -19.74 27.69
C THR A 261 -6.49 -18.58 27.47
N PRO A 262 -7.45 -18.34 28.39
CA PRO A 262 -8.66 -17.58 28.05
C PRO A 262 -8.47 -16.08 27.78
N ASN A 263 -7.28 -15.51 28.02
CA ASN A 263 -7.05 -14.05 28.00
C ASN A 263 -5.89 -13.55 27.13
N ARG A 264 -5.41 -14.32 26.14
CA ARG A 264 -4.37 -13.83 25.19
C ARG A 264 -4.63 -14.34 23.78
N ILE A 265 -5.35 -13.55 22.98
CA ILE A 265 -5.69 -13.91 21.60
C ILE A 265 -5.49 -12.70 20.68
N CYS A 266 -4.30 -12.56 20.09
CA CYS A 266 -4.15 -11.90 18.78
C CYS A 266 -4.63 -12.88 17.72
N ARG A 267 -5.96 -13.00 17.57
CA ARG A 267 -6.54 -13.62 16.38
C ARG A 267 -6.53 -12.57 15.29
N CYS A 268 -5.97 -12.91 14.13
CA CYS A 268 -6.52 -12.44 12.86
C CYS A 268 -7.96 -12.94 12.75
N THR A 269 -8.91 -12.30 13.44
CA THR A 269 -10.34 -12.57 13.27
C THR A 269 -10.72 -12.03 11.91
N THR A 270 -10.83 -12.92 10.93
CA THR A 270 -11.37 -12.58 9.62
C THR A 270 -12.90 -12.47 9.75
N THR A 271 -13.42 -11.27 9.94
CA THR A 271 -14.83 -11.00 9.60
C THR A 271 -14.94 -11.01 8.08
N SER A 272 -15.62 -12.03 7.55
CA SER A 272 -15.92 -12.15 6.12
C SER A 272 -17.29 -11.55 5.85
N THR A 273 -17.36 -10.49 5.05
CA THR A 273 -18.59 -10.04 4.42
C THR A 273 -18.63 -10.48 2.95
N PRO A 274 -19.79 -10.94 2.43
CA PRO A 274 -19.95 -11.17 1.01
C PRO A 274 -19.81 -9.84 0.24
N LEU A 275 -19.31 -9.92 -1.00
CA LEU A 275 -18.99 -8.78 -1.86
C LEU A 275 -20.14 -7.74 -1.87
N ALA A 276 -19.86 -6.52 -1.41
CA ALA A 276 -20.65 -5.37 -1.84
C ALA A 276 -20.35 -5.13 -3.33
N THR A 277 -21.40 -5.06 -4.13
CA THR A 277 -21.37 -5.04 -5.59
C THR A 277 -21.03 -3.68 -6.21
N ASN A 278 -20.57 -2.69 -5.43
CA ASN A 278 -20.26 -1.35 -5.94
C ASN A 278 -18.82 -0.93 -5.65
N ARG A 279 -18.18 -0.31 -6.66
CA ARG A 279 -16.79 0.16 -6.66
C ARG A 279 -16.52 1.38 -5.75
N ASP A 280 -17.55 1.94 -5.12
CA ASP A 280 -17.51 3.17 -4.32
C ASP A 280 -17.87 2.99 -2.85
N GLU A 281 -17.66 1.81 -2.26
CA GLU A 281 -17.73 1.69 -0.79
C GLU A 281 -16.40 2.14 -0.17
N THR A 282 -16.29 3.45 0.04
CA THR A 282 -15.22 4.14 0.78
C THR A 282 -15.06 3.55 2.20
N VAL A 283 -13.89 3.71 2.81
CA VAL A 283 -13.61 3.31 4.21
C VAL A 283 -14.65 3.91 5.19
N GLU A 284 -15.18 5.10 4.90
CA GLU A 284 -16.31 5.70 5.63
C GLU A 284 -17.59 4.85 5.57
N ALA A 285 -17.87 4.14 4.48
CA ALA A 285 -19.03 3.26 4.37
C ALA A 285 -18.88 1.99 5.22
N LEU A 286 -17.66 1.49 5.42
CA LEU A 286 -17.38 0.38 6.34
C LEU A 286 -17.43 0.82 7.81
N LEU A 287 -17.03 2.06 8.10
CA LEU A 287 -17.15 2.70 9.42
C LEU A 287 -18.61 3.05 9.77
N SER A 288 -19.37 3.61 8.83
CA SER A 288 -20.75 4.07 9.03
C SER A 288 -21.77 2.92 9.08
N LYS A 289 -21.49 1.79 8.43
CA LYS A 289 -22.33 0.57 8.50
C LYS A 289 -22.22 -0.19 9.82
N GLY A 290 -21.53 0.34 10.84
CA GLY A 290 -21.41 -0.31 12.16
C GLY A 290 -20.70 -1.66 12.11
N LEU A 291 -19.94 -1.96 11.05
CA LEU A 291 -19.30 -3.26 10.85
C LEU A 291 -18.15 -3.55 11.84
N LEU A 292 -17.73 -2.53 12.59
CA LEU A 292 -16.82 -2.63 13.73
C LEU A 292 -17.52 -2.95 15.06
N GLN A 293 -18.85 -2.81 15.18
CA GLN A 293 -19.58 -3.10 16.43
C GLN A 293 -19.60 -4.59 16.80
N GLY A 294 -19.15 -5.48 15.90
CA GLY A 294 -19.03 -6.91 16.15
C GLY A 294 -17.60 -7.41 16.43
N ILE A 295 -16.60 -6.52 16.47
CA ILE A 295 -15.21 -6.94 16.80
C ILE A 295 -15.11 -7.01 18.31
N SER A 296 -15.24 -8.23 18.87
CA SER A 296 -14.99 -8.47 20.29
C SER A 296 -13.61 -7.91 20.66
N GLU A 297 -13.60 -7.07 21.70
CA GLU A 297 -12.41 -6.51 22.35
C GLU A 297 -11.35 -7.62 22.51
N ALA A 298 -10.28 -7.50 21.74
CA ALA A 298 -9.00 -8.03 22.18
C ALA A 298 -8.28 -6.84 22.82
N GLN A 299 -7.56 -7.07 23.91
CA GLN A 299 -6.69 -6.07 24.50
C GLN A 299 -5.28 -6.28 23.93
N CYS A 300 -4.71 -5.25 23.30
CA CYS A 300 -3.26 -5.10 23.28
C CYS A 300 -2.88 -4.67 24.69
N SER A 301 -1.98 -5.39 25.35
CA SER A 301 -1.50 -4.99 26.67
C SER A 301 -0.71 -3.69 26.55
N GLU A 302 -1.02 -2.72 27.41
CA GLU A 302 -0.18 -1.54 27.68
C GLU A 302 1.26 -1.93 28.07
#